data_AF-A0A536UE41-F1
#
_entry.id   AF-A0A536UE41-F1
#
_cell.length_a   1.000
_cell.length_b   1.000
_cell.length_c   1.000
_cell.angle_alpha   90.00
_cell.angle_beta   90.00
_cell.angle_gamma   90.00
#
_symmetry.space_group_name_H-M   'P 1'
#
loop_
_entity.id
_entity.type
_entity.pdbx_description
1 polymer ?
#
loop_
_entity_poly.entity_id
_entity_poly.type
_entity_poly.pdbx_seq_one_letter_code
_entity_poly.pdbx_strand_id
1 'polypeptide(L)'
;MLMIRPLIRANDNRKHAAHVVVFFIFIVANAGGSLTPLGDPPLFLGFLAGVDFFWTLGHVLPQTLFLVVALLAIFYVTDSYYYRKEGVLPKDPTPDSRGLRFEGQGNMLLLVAVMGLVLVSGSWHPGIAWQVAGTEIGLPQLLRDLALVGVTLLSLKLTPKQVHEHNHFSWGPMVEVAKLFAGIFATIVPVLAMLKAGPHGAFAPVVALATDAHGQPIPAMYFWASGALSSFLDNAPTYLVFFNLAGGDPKVLMTTLAPVLAAVSAGSVFMGANSYIGNAPNLMVKAVAEHRGLKMPSFFGYMAWSGAVLIPLFIVMTFLFF
;
A
#
# COMPACT_ATOMS: atom_id res chain seq x y z
N MET A 1 -6.08 6.95 3.43
CA MET A 1 -6.38 7.44 4.80
C MET A 1 -7.32 8.62 4.87
N LEU A 2 -7.15 9.67 4.06
CA LEU A 2 -7.99 10.88 4.08
C LEU A 2 -9.50 10.58 4.14
N MET A 3 -9.96 9.56 3.40
CA MET A 3 -11.37 9.23 3.26
C MET A 3 -11.96 8.38 4.39
N ILE A 4 -11.16 7.83 5.32
CA ILE A 4 -11.73 6.95 6.37
C ILE A 4 -12.64 7.72 7.32
N ARG A 5 -12.30 8.96 7.66
CA ARG A 5 -13.08 9.76 8.61
C ARG A 5 -14.41 10.23 8.02
N PRO A 6 -14.46 10.78 6.79
CA PRO A 6 -15.74 10.99 6.10
C PRO A 6 -16.58 9.72 6.00
N LEU A 7 -15.96 8.57 5.71
CA LEU A 7 -16.66 7.29 5.60
C LEU A 7 -17.29 6.86 6.94
N ILE A 8 -16.54 6.94 8.03
CA ILE A 8 -17.04 6.65 9.38
C ILE A 8 -18.21 7.58 9.73
N ARG A 9 -18.05 8.89 9.47
CA ARG A 9 -19.12 9.87 9.72
C ARG A 9 -20.37 9.58 8.90
N ALA A 10 -20.23 9.21 7.63
CA ALA A 10 -21.38 8.87 6.78
C ALA A 10 -22.11 7.58 7.19
N ASN A 11 -21.54 6.79 8.11
CA ASN A 11 -22.10 5.52 8.58
C ASN A 11 -22.30 5.51 10.11
N ASP A 12 -22.30 6.67 10.77
CA ASP A 12 -22.40 6.77 12.24
C ASP A 12 -23.81 6.45 12.78
N ASN A 13 -24.82 6.52 11.92
CA ASN A 13 -26.21 6.13 12.18
C ASN A 13 -26.43 4.60 12.11
N ARG A 14 -25.38 3.82 11.81
CA ARG A 14 -25.47 2.37 11.61
C ARG A 14 -25.04 1.56 12.83
N LYS A 15 -25.66 0.39 12.99
CA LYS A 15 -25.29 -0.56 14.06
C LYS A 15 -24.11 -1.43 13.65
N HIS A 16 -24.05 -1.89 12.40
CA HIS A 16 -22.89 -2.63 11.88
C HIS A 16 -22.18 -1.77 10.84
N ALA A 17 -21.00 -1.25 11.21
CA ALA A 17 -20.12 -0.48 10.33
C ALA A 17 -18.69 -1.06 10.27
N ALA A 18 -18.41 -2.14 11.02
CA ALA A 18 -17.10 -2.76 11.05
C ALA A 18 -16.69 -3.31 9.67
N HIS A 19 -17.60 -3.96 8.94
CA HIS A 19 -17.31 -4.47 7.58
C HIS A 19 -17.03 -3.32 6.61
N VAL A 20 -17.66 -2.16 6.75
CA VAL A 20 -17.37 -0.97 5.93
C VAL A 20 -15.90 -0.57 6.06
N VAL A 21 -15.38 -0.58 7.30
CA VAL A 21 -13.96 -0.29 7.55
C VAL A 21 -13.05 -1.41 7.04
N VAL A 22 -13.45 -2.69 7.20
CA VAL A 22 -12.69 -3.84 6.67
C VAL A 22 -12.55 -3.77 5.14
N PHE A 23 -13.65 -3.55 4.41
CA PHE A 23 -13.61 -3.41 2.96
C PHE A 23 -12.89 -2.13 2.50
N PHE A 24 -12.95 -1.06 3.30
CA PHE A 24 -12.11 0.11 3.06
C PHE A 24 -10.62 -0.23 3.13
N ILE A 25 -10.20 -1.08 4.08
CA ILE A 25 -8.82 -1.56 4.14
C ILE A 25 -8.47 -2.37 2.89
N PHE A 26 -9.31 -3.33 2.51
CA PHE A 26 -9.05 -4.20 1.35
C PHE A 26 -8.93 -3.40 0.05
N ILE A 27 -9.88 -2.49 -0.18
CA ILE A 27 -9.99 -1.76 -1.46
C ILE A 27 -9.12 -0.51 -1.45
N VAL A 28 -9.30 0.39 -0.48
CA VAL A 28 -8.71 1.73 -0.54
C VAL A 28 -7.32 1.78 0.06
N ALA A 29 -7.06 0.99 1.11
CA ALA A 29 -5.77 1.01 1.79
C ALA A 29 -4.73 0.05 1.18
N ASN A 30 -5.14 -0.84 0.26
CA ASN A 30 -4.24 -1.81 -0.39
C ASN A 30 -4.48 -1.85 -1.91
N ALA A 31 -5.54 -2.52 -2.39
CA ALA A 31 -5.73 -2.76 -3.83
C ALA A 31 -5.71 -1.49 -4.70
N GLY A 32 -6.28 -0.38 -4.21
CA GLY A 32 -6.31 0.91 -4.89
C GLY A 32 -4.96 1.59 -5.05
N GLY A 33 -3.95 1.20 -4.27
CA GLY A 33 -2.58 1.70 -4.35
C GLY A 33 -1.73 1.04 -5.45
N SER A 34 -2.24 -0.01 -6.10
CA SER A 34 -1.45 -0.89 -7.00
C SER A 34 -1.18 -0.36 -8.42
N LEU A 35 -1.77 0.78 -8.81
CA LEU A 35 -1.71 1.24 -10.20
C LEU A 35 -0.58 2.21 -10.48
N THR A 36 -0.05 2.89 -9.45
CA THR A 36 1.04 3.86 -9.62
C THR A 36 2.04 3.76 -8.47
N PRO A 37 3.31 4.15 -8.69
CA PRO A 37 4.32 4.22 -7.63
C PRO A 37 3.93 5.10 -6.44
N LEU A 38 3.00 6.04 -6.61
CA LEU A 38 2.55 6.93 -5.55
C LEU A 38 1.49 6.30 -4.64
N GLY A 39 0.88 5.19 -5.07
CA GLY A 39 -0.25 4.59 -4.39
C GLY A 39 0.14 3.75 -3.18
N ASP A 40 1.28 3.05 -3.23
CA ASP A 40 1.69 2.11 -2.19
C ASP A 40 3.23 1.97 -2.13
N PRO A 41 3.85 1.87 -0.93
CA PRO A 41 5.31 1.79 -0.77
C PRO A 41 6.08 0.76 -1.63
N PRO A 42 5.59 -0.48 -1.88
CA PRO A 42 6.20 -1.44 -2.79
C PRO A 42 6.50 -0.85 -4.17
N LEU A 43 5.51 -0.20 -4.78
CA LEU A 43 5.62 0.31 -6.14
C LEU A 43 6.48 1.56 -6.18
N PHE A 44 6.46 2.36 -5.11
CA PHE A 44 7.39 3.46 -4.95
C PHE A 44 8.84 2.96 -4.94
N LEU A 45 9.13 1.90 -4.18
CA LEU A 45 10.47 1.30 -4.13
C LEU A 45 10.89 0.69 -5.46
N GLY A 46 9.96 0.05 -6.18
CA GLY A 46 10.19 -0.40 -7.55
C GLY A 46 10.57 0.75 -8.48
N PHE A 47 9.85 1.87 -8.41
CA PHE A 47 10.16 3.08 -9.17
C PHE A 47 11.54 3.66 -8.82
N LEU A 48 11.90 3.70 -7.54
CA LEU A 48 13.25 4.11 -7.12
C LEU A 48 14.34 3.15 -7.59
N ALA A 49 14.00 1.86 -7.74
CA ALA A 49 14.88 0.85 -8.31
C ALA A 49 14.95 0.91 -9.85
N GLY A 50 14.15 1.77 -10.50
CA GLY A 50 14.18 2.01 -11.95
C GLY A 50 13.03 1.41 -12.75
N VAL A 51 11.93 0.98 -12.10
CA VAL A 51 10.69 0.58 -12.79
C VAL A 51 9.97 1.83 -13.31
N ASP A 52 9.50 1.82 -14.56
CA ASP A 52 8.82 2.97 -15.16
C ASP A 52 7.52 3.34 -14.43
N PHE A 53 7.22 4.63 -14.36
CA PHE A 53 6.10 5.16 -13.57
C PHE A 53 4.73 4.57 -13.96
N PHE A 54 4.50 4.35 -15.26
CA PHE A 54 3.23 3.82 -15.78
C PHE A 54 3.26 2.31 -16.03
N TRP A 55 4.36 1.62 -15.70
CA TRP A 55 4.50 0.19 -15.98
C TRP A 55 3.43 -0.63 -15.25
N THR A 56 3.20 -0.34 -13.98
CA THR A 56 2.20 -1.03 -13.14
C THR A 56 0.78 -0.81 -13.66
N LEU A 57 0.48 0.40 -14.15
CA LEU A 57 -0.80 0.69 -14.79
C LEU A 57 -1.02 -0.17 -16.04
N GLY A 58 0.02 -0.44 -16.82
CA GLY A 58 -0.07 -1.30 -18.00
C GLY A 58 -0.19 -2.79 -17.68
N HIS A 59 0.48 -3.27 -16.61
CA HIS A 59 0.68 -4.71 -16.37
C HIS A 59 -0.09 -5.29 -15.18
N VAL A 60 -0.56 -4.46 -14.25
CA VAL A 60 -1.25 -4.88 -13.01
C VAL A 60 -2.73 -4.45 -13.02
N LEU A 61 -3.14 -3.56 -13.94
CA LEU A 61 -4.52 -3.07 -14.03
C LEU A 61 -5.58 -4.18 -14.16
N PRO A 62 -5.41 -5.24 -14.98
CA PRO A 62 -6.40 -6.32 -15.05
C PRO A 62 -6.63 -7.02 -13.70
N GLN A 63 -5.55 -7.30 -12.97
CA GLN A 63 -5.56 -7.93 -11.66
C GLN A 63 -6.22 -7.03 -10.62
N THR A 64 -5.85 -5.73 -10.62
CA THR A 64 -6.45 -4.73 -9.74
C THR A 64 -7.95 -4.57 -10.01
N LEU A 65 -8.34 -4.49 -11.28
CA LEU A 65 -9.74 -4.33 -11.68
C LEU A 65 -10.57 -5.54 -11.24
N PHE A 66 -10.08 -6.76 -11.50
CA PHE A 66 -10.71 -7.99 -11.03
C PHE A 66 -10.93 -7.95 -9.51
N LEU A 67 -9.86 -7.68 -8.75
CA LEU A 67 -9.91 -7.68 -7.29
C LEU A 67 -10.85 -6.59 -6.75
N VAL A 68 -10.75 -5.37 -7.24
CA VAL A 68 -11.58 -4.24 -6.81
C VAL A 68 -13.06 -4.47 -7.15
N VAL A 69 -13.37 -4.93 -8.37
CA VAL A 69 -14.76 -5.21 -8.78
C VAL A 69 -15.35 -6.34 -7.95
N ALA A 70 -14.61 -7.43 -7.74
CA ALA A 70 -15.05 -8.54 -6.89
C ALA A 70 -15.29 -8.09 -5.44
N LEU A 71 -14.36 -7.32 -4.86
CA LEU A 71 -14.50 -6.78 -3.52
C LEU A 71 -15.67 -5.82 -3.38
N LEU A 72 -15.91 -4.95 -4.37
CA LEU A 72 -17.07 -4.06 -4.39
C LEU A 72 -18.38 -4.84 -4.48
N ALA A 73 -18.44 -5.92 -5.27
CA ALA A 73 -19.62 -6.78 -5.35
C ALA A 73 -19.90 -7.50 -4.01
N ILE A 74 -18.87 -8.08 -3.38
CA ILE A 74 -19.00 -8.74 -2.07
C ILE A 74 -19.38 -7.72 -0.99
N PHE A 75 -18.74 -6.55 -1.02
CA PHE A 75 -19.08 -5.43 -0.14
C PHE A 75 -20.55 -5.06 -0.29
N TYR A 76 -21.03 -4.84 -1.52
CA TYR A 76 -22.42 -4.45 -1.79
C TYR A 76 -23.41 -5.48 -1.24
N VAL A 77 -23.15 -6.77 -1.46
CA VAL A 77 -24.01 -7.85 -0.95
C VAL A 77 -24.02 -7.89 0.58
N THR A 78 -22.83 -7.84 1.20
CA THR A 78 -22.66 -7.87 2.66
C THR A 78 -23.30 -6.65 3.32
N ASP A 79 -23.03 -5.47 2.78
CA ASP A 79 -23.54 -4.22 3.28
C ASP A 79 -25.06 -4.14 3.16
N SER A 80 -25.61 -4.53 2.01
CA SER A 80 -27.06 -4.58 1.79
C SER A 80 -27.76 -5.55 2.74
N TYR A 81 -27.12 -6.68 3.08
CA TYR A 81 -27.66 -7.65 4.03
C TYR A 81 -27.75 -7.07 5.45
N TYR A 82 -26.67 -6.43 5.95
CA TYR A 82 -26.68 -5.78 7.25
C TYR A 82 -27.63 -4.59 7.29
N TYR A 83 -27.62 -3.76 6.25
CA TYR A 83 -28.50 -2.60 6.13
C TYR A 83 -29.99 -2.98 6.22
N ARG A 84 -30.41 -4.05 5.53
CA ARG A 84 -31.79 -4.56 5.61
C ARG A 84 -32.17 -5.08 7.00
N LYS A 85 -31.21 -5.66 7.74
CA LYS A 85 -31.44 -6.17 9.10
C LYS A 85 -31.49 -5.07 10.16
N GLU A 86 -30.84 -3.94 9.90
CA GLU A 86 -30.63 -2.90 10.91
C GLU A 86 -31.85 -2.02 11.15
N GLY A 87 -32.79 -1.94 10.18
CA GLY A 87 -33.95 -1.07 10.24
C GLY A 87 -33.51 0.35 10.56
N VAL A 88 -32.94 1.05 9.56
CA VAL A 88 -32.25 2.34 9.68
C VAL A 88 -32.87 3.21 10.78
N LEU A 89 -32.08 3.50 11.81
CA LEU A 89 -32.54 4.38 12.87
C LEU A 89 -32.84 5.75 12.23
N PRO A 90 -34.05 6.32 12.42
CA PRO A 90 -34.47 7.55 11.73
C PRO A 90 -33.72 8.81 12.18
N LYS A 91 -32.64 8.67 12.97
CA LYS A 91 -31.94 9.77 13.62
C LYS A 91 -30.45 9.67 13.32
N ASP A 92 -30.00 10.52 12.41
CA ASP A 92 -28.59 10.82 12.25
C ASP A 92 -28.12 11.57 13.52
N PRO A 93 -27.18 11.01 14.31
CA PRO A 93 -26.64 11.70 15.47
C PRO A 93 -25.80 12.93 15.08
N THR A 94 -25.31 12.99 13.85
CA THR A 94 -24.52 14.10 13.34
C THR A 94 -25.41 15.08 12.57
N PRO A 95 -25.42 16.38 12.93
CA PRO A 95 -26.20 17.36 12.19
C PRO A 95 -25.78 17.42 10.72
N ASP A 96 -26.77 17.51 9.83
CA ASP A 96 -26.56 17.73 8.40
C ASP A 96 -25.69 18.98 8.20
N SER A 97 -24.52 18.78 7.59
CA SER A 97 -23.67 19.89 7.18
C SER A 97 -24.31 20.63 6.00
N ARG A 98 -24.45 21.95 6.12
CA ARG A 98 -24.94 22.83 5.03
C ARG A 98 -23.93 22.87 3.88
N GLY A 99 -24.02 21.89 2.98
CA GLY A 99 -23.23 21.79 1.75
C GLY A 99 -21.83 21.19 1.92
N LEU A 100 -21.27 20.70 0.81
CA LEU A 100 -19.89 20.24 0.71
C LEU A 100 -18.97 21.47 0.63
N ARG A 101 -18.10 21.64 1.63
CA ARG A 101 -17.05 22.69 1.64
C ARG A 101 -15.68 22.04 1.69
N PHE A 102 -14.80 22.47 0.78
CA PHE A 102 -13.39 22.12 0.80
C PHE A 102 -12.60 23.24 1.49
N GLU A 103 -12.16 22.99 2.72
CA GLU A 103 -11.26 23.88 3.46
C GLU A 103 -9.81 23.47 3.21
N GLY A 104 -8.91 24.44 3.05
CA GLY A 104 -7.48 24.16 2.80
C GLY A 104 -7.14 23.80 1.35
N GLN A 105 -7.89 24.32 0.36
CA GLN A 105 -7.70 24.05 -1.08
C GLN A 105 -6.27 24.33 -1.58
N GLY A 106 -5.52 25.22 -0.92
CA GLY A 106 -4.09 25.45 -1.23
C GLY A 106 -3.25 24.18 -1.13
N ASN A 107 -3.61 23.24 -0.25
CA ASN A 107 -2.94 21.95 -0.14
C ASN A 107 -3.19 21.04 -1.35
N MET A 108 -4.22 21.28 -2.17
CA MET A 108 -4.42 20.54 -3.42
C MET A 108 -3.32 20.84 -4.42
N LEU A 109 -2.91 22.11 -4.53
CA LEU A 109 -1.77 22.48 -5.37
C LEU A 109 -0.47 21.86 -4.84
N LEU A 110 -0.28 21.85 -3.53
CA LEU A 110 0.88 21.19 -2.91
C LEU A 110 0.88 19.68 -3.14
N LEU A 111 -0.28 19.04 -3.14
CA LEU A 111 -0.40 17.61 -3.46
C LEU A 111 0.03 17.33 -4.90
N VAL A 112 -0.43 18.15 -5.86
CA VAL A 112 0.02 18.08 -7.26
C VAL A 112 1.53 18.31 -7.35
N ALA A 113 2.08 19.24 -6.57
CA ALA A 113 3.52 19.48 -6.51
C ALA A 113 4.28 18.24 -5.99
N VAL A 114 3.80 17.56 -4.95
CA VAL A 114 4.37 16.29 -4.46
C VAL A 114 4.40 15.25 -5.58
N MET A 115 3.28 15.06 -6.29
CA MET A 115 3.20 14.11 -7.41
C MET A 115 4.21 14.45 -8.51
N GLY A 116 4.30 15.74 -8.88
CA GLY A 116 5.23 16.22 -9.90
C GLY A 116 6.70 16.05 -9.50
N LEU A 117 7.06 16.38 -8.24
CA LEU A 117 8.41 16.22 -7.72
C LEU A 117 8.87 14.76 -7.76
N VAL A 118 7.99 13.84 -7.37
CA VAL A 118 8.29 12.41 -7.43
C VAL A 118 8.46 11.95 -8.88
N LEU A 119 7.57 12.34 -9.79
CA LEU A 119 7.65 11.96 -11.21
C LEU A 119 8.96 12.47 -11.86
N VAL A 120 9.31 13.74 -11.62
CA VAL A 120 10.56 14.33 -12.12
C VAL A 120 11.77 13.58 -11.56
N SER A 121 11.76 13.22 -10.28
CA SER A 121 12.92 12.59 -9.62
C SER A 121 13.34 11.25 -10.22
N GLY A 122 12.40 10.46 -10.74
CA GLY A 122 12.71 9.18 -11.39
C GLY A 122 12.66 9.22 -12.91
N SER A 123 12.38 10.37 -13.52
CA SER A 123 12.48 10.55 -14.98
C SER A 123 13.75 11.31 -15.37
N TRP A 124 14.24 12.17 -14.49
CA TRP A 124 15.41 13.01 -14.71
C TRP A 124 16.65 12.41 -14.05
N HIS A 125 17.57 11.91 -14.89
CA HIS A 125 18.83 11.30 -14.46
C HIS A 125 20.02 12.07 -15.02
N PRO A 126 20.47 13.16 -14.37
CA PRO A 126 21.58 13.98 -14.85
C PRO A 126 22.95 13.30 -14.71
N GLY A 127 23.01 12.08 -14.14
CA GLY A 127 24.26 11.33 -13.92
C GLY A 127 25.15 11.88 -12.80
N ILE A 128 24.68 12.88 -12.05
CA ILE A 128 25.41 13.47 -10.92
C ILE A 128 25.04 12.70 -9.66
N ALA A 129 26.03 12.02 -9.09
CA ALA A 129 25.90 11.29 -7.84
C ALA A 129 27.14 11.40 -6.97
N TRP A 130 26.95 11.26 -5.66
CA TRP A 130 28.02 11.29 -4.66
C TRP A 130 27.99 10.01 -3.82
N GLN A 131 29.15 9.52 -3.45
CA GLN A 131 29.27 8.41 -2.51
C GLN A 131 29.36 8.96 -1.08
N VAL A 132 28.34 8.71 -0.26
CA VAL A 132 28.28 9.13 1.15
C VAL A 132 28.06 7.90 2.02
N ALA A 133 28.99 7.63 2.94
CA ALA A 133 28.93 6.48 3.84
C ALA A 133 28.67 5.13 3.13
N GLY A 134 29.24 4.93 1.93
CA GLY A 134 29.07 3.72 1.13
C GLY A 134 27.74 3.61 0.38
N THR A 135 26.91 4.67 0.38
CA THR A 135 25.67 4.76 -0.39
C THR A 135 25.78 5.84 -1.46
N GLU A 136 25.35 5.52 -2.67
CA GLU A 136 25.26 6.47 -3.77
C GLU A 136 24.02 7.35 -3.61
N ILE A 137 24.24 8.66 -3.46
CA ILE A 137 23.19 9.67 -3.38
C ILE A 137 23.22 10.46 -4.68
N GLY A 138 22.19 10.31 -5.50
CA GLY A 138 22.03 11.10 -6.72
C GLY A 138 21.43 12.49 -6.45
N LEU A 139 21.77 13.44 -7.32
CA LEU A 139 21.17 14.79 -7.30
C LEU A 139 19.64 14.76 -7.37
N PRO A 140 18.97 13.93 -8.19
CA PRO A 140 17.51 13.88 -8.24
C PRO A 140 16.86 13.50 -6.91
N GLN A 141 17.42 12.52 -6.20
CA GLN A 141 16.93 12.06 -4.90
C GLN A 141 17.08 13.15 -3.86
N LEU A 142 18.26 13.79 -3.80
CA LEU A 142 18.52 14.87 -2.85
C LEU A 142 17.57 16.07 -3.06
N LEU A 143 17.42 16.51 -4.32
CA LEU A 143 16.54 17.62 -4.65
C LEU A 143 15.06 17.29 -4.38
N ARG A 144 14.62 16.07 -4.70
CA ARG A 144 13.27 15.59 -4.38
C ARG A 144 13.02 15.67 -2.89
N ASP A 145 13.91 15.11 -2.06
CA ASP A 145 13.69 15.02 -0.62
C ASP A 145 13.68 16.42 0.02
N LEU A 146 14.61 17.30 -0.38
CA LEU A 146 14.62 18.70 0.05
C LEU A 146 13.35 19.44 -0.38
N ALA A 147 12.88 19.22 -1.60
CA ALA A 147 11.66 19.84 -2.11
C ALA A 147 10.41 19.32 -1.39
N LEU A 148 10.31 18.02 -1.09
CA LEU A 148 9.21 17.43 -0.32
C LEU A 148 9.17 17.96 1.12
N VAL A 149 10.33 18.14 1.74
CA VAL A 149 10.43 18.84 3.05
C VAL A 149 9.93 20.28 2.91
N GLY A 150 10.36 21.00 1.88
CA GLY A 150 9.88 22.36 1.58
C GLY A 150 8.36 22.44 1.41
N VAL A 151 7.77 21.52 0.65
CA VAL A 151 6.32 21.42 0.46
C VAL A 151 5.61 21.11 1.79
N THR A 152 6.17 20.25 2.62
CA THR A 152 5.63 19.94 3.96
C THR A 152 5.61 21.18 4.84
N LEU A 153 6.73 21.92 4.92
CA LEU A 153 6.82 23.16 5.69
C LEU A 153 5.85 24.23 5.16
N LEU A 154 5.72 24.34 3.85
CA LEU A 154 4.79 25.26 3.22
C LEU A 154 3.33 24.89 3.52
N SER A 155 2.99 23.60 3.48
CA SER A 155 1.65 23.10 3.85
C SER A 155 1.31 23.44 5.29
N LEU A 156 2.25 23.21 6.22
CA LEU A 156 2.07 23.55 7.64
C LEU A 156 1.88 25.06 7.87
N LYS A 157 2.57 25.89 7.08
CA LYS A 157 2.46 27.35 7.17
C LYS A 157 1.17 27.91 6.55
N LEU A 158 0.75 27.35 5.42
CA LEU A 158 -0.43 27.82 4.67
C LEU A 158 -1.76 27.33 5.28
N THR A 159 -1.75 26.19 5.96
CA THR A 159 -2.97 25.58 6.50
C THR A 159 -3.39 26.23 7.82
N PRO A 160 -4.63 26.77 7.92
CA PRO A 160 -5.11 27.36 9.17
C PRO A 160 -5.15 26.34 10.30
N LYS A 161 -4.81 26.77 11.52
CA LYS A 161 -4.79 25.91 12.71
C LYS A 161 -6.12 25.19 12.97
N GLN A 162 -7.24 25.87 12.73
CA GLN A 162 -8.59 25.28 12.86
C GLN A 162 -8.78 24.06 11.95
N VAL A 163 -8.22 24.08 10.73
CA VAL A 163 -8.29 22.93 9.81
C VAL A 163 -7.49 21.74 10.37
N HIS A 164 -6.34 21.98 11.00
CA HIS A 164 -5.57 20.94 11.69
C HIS A 164 -6.33 20.37 12.89
N GLU A 165 -6.96 21.23 13.70
CA GLU A 165 -7.75 20.84 14.88
C GLU A 165 -9.00 20.03 14.48
N HIS A 166 -9.76 20.46 13.47
CA HIS A 166 -10.90 19.72 12.92
C HIS A 166 -10.49 18.36 12.34
N ASN A 167 -9.27 18.28 11.79
CA ASN A 167 -8.68 17.04 11.33
C ASN A 167 -7.91 16.30 12.42
N HIS A 168 -7.97 16.70 13.70
CA HIS A 168 -7.21 16.08 14.80
C HIS A 168 -5.78 15.71 14.37
N PHE A 169 -5.11 16.63 13.67
CA PHE A 169 -3.79 16.38 13.11
C PHE A 169 -2.81 16.16 14.26
N SER A 170 -2.05 15.07 14.20
CA SER A 170 -1.02 14.76 15.18
C SER A 170 0.17 14.10 14.49
N TRP A 171 1.36 14.32 15.06
CA TRP A 171 2.60 13.71 14.58
C TRP A 171 2.77 12.26 15.03
N GLY A 172 1.99 11.81 16.02
CA GLY A 172 2.10 10.47 16.61
C GLY A 172 2.15 9.35 15.57
N PRO A 173 1.14 9.22 14.67
CA PRO A 173 1.14 8.20 13.63
C PRO A 173 2.37 8.26 12.72
N MET A 174 2.82 9.45 12.32
CA MET A 174 3.99 9.63 11.44
C MET A 174 5.29 9.21 12.14
N VAL A 175 5.44 9.54 13.42
CA VAL A 175 6.59 9.15 14.25
C VAL A 175 6.62 7.64 14.43
N GLU A 176 5.48 7.00 14.69
CA GLU A 176 5.41 5.54 14.82
C GLU A 176 5.77 4.83 13.50
N VAL A 177 5.25 5.32 12.37
CA VAL A 177 5.63 4.80 11.05
C VAL A 177 7.12 4.99 10.79
N ALA A 178 7.69 6.17 11.10
CA ALA A 178 9.12 6.42 10.90
C ALA A 178 10.01 5.47 11.72
N LYS A 179 9.67 5.22 13.00
CA LYS A 179 10.38 4.26 13.85
C LYS A 179 10.29 2.84 13.30
N LEU A 180 9.08 2.42 12.89
CA LEU A 180 8.83 1.09 12.33
C LEU A 180 9.65 0.87 11.06
N PHE A 181 9.59 1.81 10.11
CA PHE A 181 10.36 1.74 8.87
C PHE A 181 11.88 1.75 9.14
N ALA A 182 12.36 2.61 10.05
CA ALA A 182 13.77 2.61 10.41
C ALA A 182 14.24 1.24 10.95
N GLY A 183 13.45 0.60 11.82
CA GLY A 183 13.75 -0.73 12.35
C GLY A 183 13.71 -1.83 11.28
N ILE A 184 12.67 -1.85 10.45
CA ILE A 184 12.50 -2.82 9.36
C ILE A 184 13.64 -2.70 8.34
N PHE A 185 13.92 -1.49 7.84
CA PHE A 185 14.96 -1.28 6.83
C PHE A 185 16.37 -1.53 7.39
N ALA A 186 16.64 -1.21 8.66
CA ALA A 186 17.93 -1.54 9.27
C ALA A 186 18.16 -3.07 9.36
N THR A 187 17.09 -3.83 9.62
CA THR A 187 17.18 -5.29 9.83
C THR A 187 17.05 -6.11 8.56
N ILE A 188 16.45 -5.56 7.49
CA ILE A 188 16.28 -6.27 6.21
C ILE A 188 17.56 -6.32 5.37
N VAL A 189 18.52 -5.40 5.58
CA VAL A 189 19.74 -5.31 4.77
C VAL A 189 20.54 -6.63 4.74
N PRO A 190 20.84 -7.30 5.87
CA PRO A 190 21.49 -8.60 5.85
C PRO A 190 20.68 -9.67 5.12
N VAL A 191 19.35 -9.66 5.27
CA VAL A 191 18.44 -10.60 4.60
C VAL A 191 18.49 -10.41 3.08
N LEU A 192 18.45 -9.17 2.59
CA LEU A 192 18.60 -8.85 1.17
C LEU A 192 19.96 -9.32 0.62
N ALA A 193 21.04 -9.15 1.39
CA ALA A 193 22.36 -9.65 1.01
C ALA A 193 22.37 -11.19 0.89
N MET A 194 21.75 -11.90 1.83
CA MET A 194 21.63 -13.36 1.80
C MET A 194 20.76 -13.85 0.63
N LEU A 195 19.71 -13.11 0.26
CA LEU A 195 18.86 -13.42 -0.90
C LEU A 195 19.59 -13.17 -2.21
N LYS A 196 20.39 -12.10 -2.32
CA LYS A 196 21.23 -11.81 -3.49
C LYS A 196 22.30 -12.87 -3.76
N ALA A 197 22.70 -13.64 -2.74
CA ALA A 197 23.57 -14.80 -2.92
C ALA A 197 22.86 -15.96 -3.67
N GLY A 198 21.53 -15.88 -3.85
CA GLY A 198 20.77 -16.73 -4.75
C GLY A 198 20.86 -18.23 -4.39
N PRO A 199 21.09 -19.12 -5.37
CA PRO A 199 21.20 -20.57 -5.14
C PRO A 199 22.34 -20.99 -4.21
N HIS A 200 23.30 -20.09 -3.95
CA HIS A 200 24.44 -20.33 -3.07
C HIS A 200 24.28 -19.65 -1.70
N GLY A 201 23.14 -18.99 -1.47
CA GLY A 201 22.82 -18.28 -0.23
C GLY A 201 22.02 -19.13 0.76
N ALA A 202 21.84 -18.59 1.97
CA ALA A 202 21.04 -19.22 3.03
C ALA A 202 19.56 -19.44 2.63
N PHE A 203 19.05 -18.70 1.64
CA PHE A 203 17.68 -18.79 1.14
C PHE A 203 17.53 -19.65 -0.12
N ALA A 204 18.55 -20.43 -0.50
CA ALA A 204 18.50 -21.33 -1.65
C ALA A 204 17.24 -22.23 -1.71
N PRO A 205 16.72 -22.80 -0.60
CA PRO A 205 15.48 -23.57 -0.64
C PRO A 205 14.26 -22.75 -1.06
N VAL A 206 14.19 -21.48 -0.65
CA VAL A 206 13.09 -20.57 -1.03
C VAL A 206 13.20 -20.19 -2.51
N VAL A 207 14.42 -19.95 -2.98
CA VAL A 207 14.71 -19.69 -4.40
C VAL A 207 14.28 -20.89 -5.24
N ALA A 208 14.66 -22.10 -4.83
CA ALA A 208 14.37 -23.34 -5.56
C ALA A 208 12.86 -23.63 -5.64
N LEU A 209 12.08 -23.29 -4.61
CA LEU A 209 10.61 -23.42 -4.64
C LEU A 209 9.94 -22.42 -5.58
N ALA A 210 10.59 -21.29 -5.87
CA ALA A 210 10.07 -20.24 -6.72
C ALA A 210 10.52 -20.36 -8.20
N THR A 211 11.40 -21.32 -8.51
CA THR A 211 11.93 -21.55 -9.86
C THR A 211 11.53 -22.93 -10.38
N ASP A 212 11.30 -23.05 -11.68
CA ASP A 212 11.01 -24.32 -12.34
C ASP A 212 12.27 -25.17 -12.59
N ALA A 213 12.09 -26.35 -13.20
CA ALA A 213 13.18 -27.28 -13.52
C ALA A 213 14.20 -26.72 -14.53
N HIS A 214 13.86 -25.65 -15.24
CA HIS A 214 14.73 -24.93 -16.16
C HIS A 214 15.38 -23.69 -15.53
N GLY A 215 15.12 -23.44 -14.24
CA GLY A 215 15.63 -22.29 -13.50
C GLY A 215 14.87 -21.00 -13.78
N GLN A 216 13.70 -21.06 -14.42
CA GLN A 216 12.86 -19.88 -14.67
C GLN A 216 11.94 -19.59 -13.47
N PRO A 217 11.77 -18.32 -13.08
CA PRO A 217 10.86 -17.94 -12.00
C PRO A 217 9.41 -18.24 -12.35
N ILE A 218 8.66 -18.81 -11.41
CA ILE A 218 7.25 -19.17 -11.57
C ILE A 218 6.38 -18.02 -11.01
N PRO A 219 5.65 -17.24 -11.84
CA PRO A 219 4.90 -16.07 -11.39
C PRO A 219 3.92 -16.37 -10.25
N ALA A 220 3.18 -17.48 -10.32
CA ALA A 220 2.26 -17.90 -9.26
C ALA A 220 2.97 -18.09 -7.89
N MET A 221 4.17 -18.66 -7.88
CA MET A 221 4.94 -18.84 -6.65
C MET A 221 5.44 -17.51 -6.10
N TYR A 222 5.88 -16.59 -6.96
CA TYR A 222 6.25 -15.24 -6.55
C TYR A 222 5.06 -14.44 -6.01
N PHE A 223 3.86 -14.60 -6.61
CA PHE A 223 2.63 -13.98 -6.14
C PHE A 223 2.28 -14.44 -4.71
N TRP A 224 2.26 -15.74 -4.46
CA TRP A 224 1.94 -16.30 -3.14
C TRP A 224 3.04 -16.09 -2.11
N ALA A 225 4.31 -16.25 -2.48
CA ALA A 225 5.41 -16.09 -1.54
C ALA A 225 5.58 -14.62 -1.11
N SER A 226 5.55 -13.68 -2.06
CA SER A 226 5.57 -12.25 -1.73
C SER A 226 4.34 -11.83 -0.96
N GLY A 227 3.16 -12.32 -1.34
CA GLY A 227 1.94 -11.96 -0.64
C GLY A 227 1.83 -12.55 0.77
N ALA A 228 2.25 -13.80 0.97
CA ALA A 228 2.28 -14.43 2.29
C ALA A 228 3.24 -13.69 3.24
N LEU A 229 4.44 -13.34 2.78
CA LEU A 229 5.38 -12.58 3.61
C LEU A 229 4.86 -11.16 3.89
N SER A 230 4.29 -10.52 2.87
CA SER A 230 3.71 -9.18 2.97
C SER A 230 2.52 -9.13 3.92
N SER A 231 1.85 -10.26 4.14
CA SER A 231 0.73 -10.34 5.09
C SER A 231 1.18 -10.11 6.54
N PHE A 232 2.48 -10.23 6.87
CA PHE A 232 2.96 -10.21 8.26
C PHE A 232 4.20 -9.34 8.52
N LEU A 233 5.04 -9.08 7.52
CA LEU A 233 6.31 -8.38 7.72
C LEU A 233 6.24 -6.86 7.46
N ASP A 234 5.27 -6.42 6.65
CA ASP A 234 5.18 -5.15 5.91
C ASP A 234 5.49 -5.34 4.41
N ASN A 235 4.78 -4.58 3.59
CA ASN A 235 4.74 -4.82 2.15
C ASN A 235 5.96 -4.26 1.39
N ALA A 236 6.48 -3.12 1.83
CA ALA A 236 7.62 -2.44 1.23
C ALA A 236 8.92 -3.28 1.26
N PRO A 237 9.38 -3.79 2.43
CA PRO A 237 10.55 -4.66 2.48
C PRO A 237 10.32 -5.97 1.74
N THR A 238 9.10 -6.51 1.79
CA THR A 238 8.74 -7.75 1.10
C THR A 238 8.89 -7.61 -0.41
N TYR A 239 8.41 -6.50 -0.98
CA TYR A 239 8.60 -6.23 -2.40
C TYR A 239 10.07 -6.23 -2.79
N LEU A 240 10.93 -5.54 -2.03
CA LEU A 240 12.37 -5.51 -2.32
C LEU A 240 13.03 -6.88 -2.23
N VAL A 241 12.62 -7.70 -1.26
CA VAL A 241 13.08 -9.09 -1.12
C VAL A 241 12.82 -9.87 -2.40
N PHE A 242 11.58 -9.85 -2.90
CA PHE A 242 11.20 -10.64 -4.07
C PHE A 242 11.64 -10.01 -5.40
N PHE A 243 11.74 -8.69 -5.47
CA PHE A 243 12.32 -7.97 -6.60
C PHE A 243 13.80 -8.37 -6.81
N ASN A 244 14.59 -8.41 -5.73
CA ASN A 244 15.98 -8.85 -5.79
C ASN A 244 16.11 -10.36 -5.99
N LEU A 245 15.20 -11.16 -5.41
CA LEU A 245 15.13 -12.61 -5.65
C LEU A 245 14.87 -12.94 -7.13
N ALA A 246 14.10 -12.11 -7.83
CA ALA A 246 13.82 -12.24 -9.26
C ALA A 246 14.95 -11.70 -10.17
N GLY A 247 16.09 -11.28 -9.59
CA GLY A 247 17.28 -10.83 -10.31
C GLY A 247 17.63 -9.36 -10.09
N GLY A 248 16.70 -8.54 -9.61
CA GLY A 248 16.96 -7.14 -9.22
C GLY A 248 17.28 -6.17 -10.35
N ASP A 249 17.29 -6.59 -11.61
CA ASP A 249 17.44 -5.71 -12.77
C ASP A 249 16.05 -5.22 -13.23
N PRO A 250 15.72 -3.93 -13.05
CA PRO A 250 14.42 -3.38 -13.44
C PRO A 250 14.15 -3.54 -14.94
N LYS A 251 15.16 -3.49 -15.82
CA LYS A 251 14.96 -3.58 -17.27
C LYS A 251 14.52 -4.97 -17.68
N VAL A 252 15.16 -6.00 -17.11
CA VAL A 252 14.78 -7.40 -17.34
C VAL A 252 13.42 -7.69 -16.72
N LEU A 253 13.18 -7.21 -15.50
CA LEU A 253 11.92 -7.38 -14.78
C LEU A 253 10.74 -6.70 -15.45
N MET A 254 10.94 -5.56 -16.11
CA MET A 254 9.88 -4.87 -16.86
C MET A 254 9.59 -5.48 -18.23
N THR A 255 10.51 -6.31 -18.77
CA THR A 255 10.40 -6.86 -20.12
C THR A 255 10.28 -8.39 -20.07
N THR A 256 11.39 -9.11 -20.11
CA THR A 256 11.44 -10.58 -20.16
C THR A 256 10.73 -11.23 -18.99
N LEU A 257 10.85 -10.64 -17.79
CA LEU A 257 10.24 -11.16 -16.56
C LEU A 257 9.04 -10.33 -16.10
N ALA A 258 8.37 -9.64 -17.02
CA ALA A 258 7.19 -8.81 -16.73
C ALA A 258 6.10 -9.54 -15.91
N PRO A 259 5.75 -10.82 -16.19
CA PRO A 259 4.77 -11.55 -15.37
C PRO A 259 5.22 -11.74 -13.92
N VAL A 260 6.53 -11.93 -13.69
CA VAL A 260 7.10 -12.10 -12.35
C VAL A 260 7.07 -10.77 -11.59
N LEU A 261 7.46 -9.67 -12.23
CA LEU A 261 7.37 -8.35 -11.62
C LEU A 261 5.92 -8.01 -11.28
N ALA A 262 4.97 -8.33 -12.16
CA ALA A 262 3.54 -8.14 -11.91
C ALA A 262 3.07 -9.00 -10.72
N ALA A 263 3.51 -10.25 -10.62
CA ALA A 263 3.22 -11.14 -9.51
C ALA A 263 3.78 -10.61 -8.18
N VAL A 264 5.02 -10.11 -8.14
CA VAL A 264 5.63 -9.53 -6.95
C VAL A 264 4.92 -8.24 -6.53
N SER A 265 4.61 -7.37 -7.48
CA SER A 265 3.83 -6.14 -7.26
C SER A 265 2.44 -6.45 -6.72
N ALA A 266 1.70 -7.34 -7.38
CA ALA A 266 0.35 -7.75 -6.97
C ALA A 266 0.36 -8.44 -5.61
N GLY A 267 1.26 -9.40 -5.38
CA GLY A 267 1.36 -10.15 -4.13
C GLY A 267 1.65 -9.21 -2.96
N SER A 268 2.68 -8.37 -3.10
CA SER A 268 3.10 -7.43 -2.05
C SER A 268 2.02 -6.37 -1.75
N VAL A 269 1.34 -5.83 -2.76
CA VAL A 269 0.33 -4.79 -2.54
C VAL A 269 -1.01 -5.38 -2.07
N PHE A 270 -1.52 -6.42 -2.74
CA PHE A 270 -2.86 -6.94 -2.47
C PHE A 270 -2.93 -7.73 -1.16
N MET A 271 -1.95 -8.61 -0.92
CA MET A 271 -1.98 -9.48 0.27
C MET A 271 -1.50 -8.77 1.53
N GLY A 272 -0.94 -7.57 1.45
CA GLY A 272 -0.74 -6.69 2.61
C GLY A 272 -2.03 -6.44 3.39
N ALA A 273 -3.20 -6.58 2.74
CA ALA A 273 -4.52 -6.51 3.35
C ALA A 273 -4.88 -7.71 4.24
N ASN A 274 -4.13 -8.83 4.22
CA ASN A 274 -4.51 -10.05 4.94
C ASN A 274 -4.45 -9.92 6.46
N SER A 275 -3.64 -8.99 6.99
CA SER A 275 -3.59 -8.70 8.42
C SER A 275 -3.51 -7.18 8.69
N TYR A 276 -3.75 -6.77 9.94
CA TYR A 276 -3.57 -5.37 10.32
C TYR A 276 -2.10 -4.91 10.31
N ILE A 277 -1.14 -5.83 10.37
CA ILE A 277 0.30 -5.52 10.37
C ILE A 277 0.95 -5.68 9.00
N GLY A 278 0.22 -6.24 8.01
CA GLY A 278 0.76 -6.45 6.68
C GLY A 278 1.02 -5.16 5.88
N ASN A 279 0.36 -4.06 6.27
CA ASN A 279 0.60 -2.74 5.71
C ASN A 279 0.28 -1.65 6.74
N ALA A 280 1.13 -0.62 6.86
CA ALA A 280 0.97 0.46 7.84
C ALA A 280 -0.41 1.18 7.78
N PRO A 281 -1.02 1.44 6.60
CA PRO A 281 -2.37 1.96 6.48
C PRO A 281 -3.46 1.14 7.15
N ASN A 282 -3.32 -0.19 7.25
CA ASN A 282 -4.33 -1.04 7.86
C ASN A 282 -4.45 -0.73 9.35
N LEU A 283 -3.30 -0.67 10.04
CA LEU A 283 -3.21 -0.32 11.46
C LEU A 283 -3.72 1.10 11.72
N MET A 284 -3.37 2.05 10.85
CA MET A 284 -3.84 3.44 10.98
C MET A 284 -5.36 3.56 10.78
N VAL A 285 -5.93 2.87 9.80
CA VAL A 285 -7.39 2.83 9.59
C VAL A 285 -8.10 2.22 10.80
N LYS A 286 -7.58 1.10 11.33
CA LYS A 286 -8.08 0.47 12.56
C LYS A 286 -8.05 1.45 13.74
N ALA A 287 -6.92 2.09 13.99
CA ALA A 287 -6.74 3.02 15.11
C ALA A 287 -7.69 4.23 15.01
N VAL A 288 -7.88 4.78 13.80
CA VAL A 288 -8.83 5.89 13.57
C VAL A 288 -10.28 5.45 13.82
N ALA A 289 -10.66 4.22 13.42
CA ALA A 289 -11.99 3.68 13.67
C ALA A 289 -12.24 3.44 15.18
N GLU A 290 -11.28 2.84 15.89
CA GLU A 290 -11.37 2.59 17.33
C GLU A 290 -11.45 3.90 18.14
N HIS A 291 -10.66 4.91 17.77
CA HIS A 291 -10.71 6.23 18.40
C HIS A 291 -12.07 6.94 18.17
N ARG A 292 -12.82 6.56 17.13
CA ARG A 292 -14.18 7.04 16.86
C ARG A 292 -15.27 6.20 17.56
N GLY A 293 -14.88 5.24 18.39
CA GLY A 293 -15.80 4.37 19.13
C GLY A 293 -16.34 3.17 18.34
N LEU A 294 -15.86 2.94 17.10
CA LEU A 294 -16.21 1.71 16.38
C LEU A 294 -15.44 0.52 16.94
N LYS A 295 -16.17 -0.53 17.31
CA LYS A 295 -15.59 -1.81 17.72
C LYS A 295 -15.08 -2.54 16.48
N MET A 296 -13.77 -2.44 16.23
CA MET A 296 -13.11 -3.17 15.16
C MET A 296 -12.93 -4.66 15.54
N PRO A 297 -12.90 -5.59 14.57
CA PRO A 297 -12.52 -6.97 14.82
C PRO A 297 -11.14 -7.05 15.48
N SER A 298 -10.95 -8.02 16.37
CA SER A 298 -9.63 -8.36 16.90
C SER A 298 -8.68 -8.77 15.77
N PHE A 299 -7.38 -8.89 16.06
CA PHE A 299 -6.39 -9.29 15.05
C PHE A 299 -6.79 -10.57 14.28
N PHE A 300 -7.10 -11.64 15.02
CA PHE A 300 -7.56 -12.89 14.42
C PHE A 300 -8.97 -12.80 13.82
N GLY A 301 -9.85 -11.97 14.39
CA GLY A 301 -11.17 -11.71 13.81
C GLY A 301 -11.06 -11.05 12.44
N TYR A 302 -10.15 -10.09 12.27
CA TYR A 302 -9.84 -9.48 10.97
C TYR A 302 -9.23 -10.50 10.00
N MET A 303 -8.31 -11.34 10.48
CA MET A 303 -7.72 -12.40 9.64
C MET A 303 -8.76 -13.44 9.18
N ALA A 304 -9.80 -13.69 9.97
CA ALA A 304 -10.91 -14.54 9.53
C ALA A 304 -11.70 -13.87 8.39
N TRP A 305 -11.92 -12.56 8.46
CA TRP A 305 -12.53 -11.78 7.37
C TRP A 305 -11.69 -11.80 6.10
N SER A 306 -10.39 -11.49 6.21
CA SER A 306 -9.49 -11.50 5.05
C SER A 306 -9.31 -12.91 4.48
N GLY A 307 -9.17 -13.91 5.34
CA GLY A 307 -9.11 -15.32 4.95
C GLY A 307 -10.35 -15.77 4.17
N ALA A 308 -11.54 -15.39 4.62
CA ALA A 308 -12.79 -15.77 3.97
C ALA A 308 -13.06 -15.02 2.65
N VAL A 309 -12.58 -13.79 2.51
CA VAL A 309 -12.86 -12.93 1.35
C VAL A 309 -11.69 -12.91 0.36
N LEU A 310 -10.48 -12.60 0.82
CA LEU A 310 -9.33 -12.35 -0.04
C LEU A 310 -8.67 -13.64 -0.55
N ILE A 311 -8.50 -14.66 0.29
CA ILE A 311 -7.79 -15.90 -0.13
C ILE A 311 -8.51 -16.60 -1.30
N PRO A 312 -9.84 -16.77 -1.31
CA PRO A 312 -10.53 -17.33 -2.49
C PRO A 312 -10.32 -16.48 -3.74
N LEU A 313 -10.36 -15.14 -3.61
CA LEU A 313 -10.12 -14.24 -4.75
C LEU A 313 -8.68 -14.37 -5.27
N PHE A 314 -7.68 -14.51 -4.39
CA PHE A 314 -6.29 -14.71 -4.78
C PHE A 314 -6.04 -16.06 -5.45
N ILE A 315 -6.75 -17.11 -5.02
CA ILE A 315 -6.72 -18.42 -5.70
C ILE A 315 -7.26 -18.27 -7.12
N VAL A 316 -8.43 -17.64 -7.29
CA VAL A 316 -9.00 -17.40 -8.63
C VAL A 316 -8.07 -16.53 -9.46
N MET A 317 -7.51 -15.47 -8.88
CA MET A 317 -6.58 -14.58 -9.56
C MET A 317 -5.30 -15.29 -9.99
N THR A 318 -4.86 -16.32 -9.25
CA THR A 318 -3.75 -17.18 -9.68
C THR A 318 -4.13 -17.82 -11.02
N PHE A 319 -5.22 -18.58 -11.10
CA PHE A 319 -5.61 -19.25 -12.34
C PHE A 319 -5.92 -18.32 -13.53
N LEU A 320 -6.34 -17.07 -13.26
CA LEU A 320 -6.68 -16.12 -14.31
C LEU A 320 -5.46 -15.37 -14.87
N PHE A 321 -4.43 -15.13 -14.05
CA PHE A 321 -3.36 -14.19 -14.39
C PHE A 321 -1.93 -14.73 -14.17
N PHE A 322 -1.74 -15.84 -13.47
CA PHE A 322 -0.42 -16.37 -13.06
C PHE A 322 -0.27 -17.87 -13.29
#